data_AF-X0R444-F1
#
_entry.id   AF-X0R444-F1
#
_cell.length_a   1.000
_cell.length_b   1.000
_cell.length_c   1.000
_cell.angle_alpha   90.00
_cell.angle_beta   90.00
_cell.angle_gamma   90.00
#
_symmetry.space_group_name_H-M   'P 1'
#
loop_
_entity.id
_entity.type
_entity.pdbx_description
1 polymer ?
#
loop_
_entity_poly.entity_id
_entity_poly.type
_entity_poly.pdbx_seq_one_letter_code
_entity_poly.pdbx_strand_id
1 'polypeptide(L)'
;MVLQAITFNDQNYQDYVNSVDFIQTHIFPGGCLLSNQELNTQFTKQTDMVIKQLHDYGFDYAHTLRDWRAAFMAQREEIKRLGYDDAFIRLWDFYFCYCEGGFLERTIGVVQLTAVKPDNIDVMHFSDLSSHDTLTDEQSSRLIHDIMNSHESGNANNGDGQDASKRNIAS
;
A
#
# COMPACT_ATOMS: atom_id res chain seq x y z
N MET A 1 5.67 -9.94 -8.09
CA MET A 1 6.69 -9.20 -7.31
C MET A 1 6.18 -9.03 -5.89
N VAL A 2 7.07 -9.14 -4.90
CA VAL A 2 6.79 -8.78 -3.51
C VAL A 2 7.77 -7.68 -3.11
N LEU A 3 7.27 -6.61 -2.48
CA LEU A 3 8.05 -5.49 -1.97
C LEU A 3 7.66 -5.28 -0.49
N GLN A 4 8.66 -5.31 0.40
CA GLN A 4 8.45 -4.90 1.79
C GLN A 4 9.14 -3.57 2.04
N ALA A 5 8.42 -2.60 2.60
CA ALA A 5 8.93 -1.26 2.83
C ALA A 5 8.37 -0.66 4.12
N ILE A 6 9.20 0.09 4.83
CA ILE A 6 8.73 1.01 5.87
C ILE A 6 8.14 2.22 5.17
N THR A 7 6.95 2.63 5.60
CA THR A 7 6.20 3.73 5.00
C THR A 7 5.96 4.85 5.99
N PHE A 8 5.73 6.05 5.47
CA PHE A 8 5.25 7.19 6.23
C PHE A 8 3.76 7.38 6.00
N ASN A 9 3.03 7.91 6.98
CA ASN A 9 1.60 8.12 6.83
C ASN A 9 1.29 9.19 5.76
N ASP A 10 0.28 8.92 4.93
CA ASP A 10 -0.01 9.77 3.77
C ASP A 10 -0.35 11.22 4.15
N GLN A 11 -1.02 11.43 5.28
CA GLN A 11 -1.52 12.75 5.70
C GLN A 11 -0.40 13.76 5.97
N ASN A 12 0.77 13.28 6.43
CA ASN A 12 1.88 14.13 6.85
C ASN A 12 3.10 13.97 5.92
N TYR A 13 2.96 13.20 4.83
CA TYR A 13 4.08 12.81 3.98
C TYR A 13 4.80 14.02 3.36
N GLN A 14 4.05 15.02 2.89
CA GLN A 14 4.63 16.19 2.23
C GLN A 14 5.48 17.04 3.19
N ASP A 15 5.08 17.13 4.45
CA ASP A 15 5.87 17.83 5.48
C ASP A 15 7.11 17.01 5.83
N TYR A 16 6.96 15.69 5.96
CA TYR A 16 8.06 14.77 6.23
C TYR A 16 9.19 14.89 5.19
N VAL A 17 8.89 14.79 3.89
CA VAL A 17 9.93 14.83 2.84
C VAL A 17 10.65 16.18 2.73
N ASN A 18 10.04 17.24 3.25
CA ASN A 18 10.63 18.59 3.29
C ASN A 18 11.37 18.86 4.61
N SER A 19 11.44 17.88 5.50
CA SER A 19 12.04 18.01 6.83
C SER A 19 13.20 17.03 7.02
N VAL A 20 14.16 17.42 7.85
CA VAL A 20 15.24 16.54 8.32
C VAL A 20 14.92 16.18 9.76
N ASP A 21 14.72 14.89 10.02
CA ASP A 21 14.43 14.39 11.36
C ASP A 21 15.66 13.78 12.03
N PHE A 22 15.46 13.33 13.28
CA PHE A 22 16.47 12.64 14.05
C PHE A 22 17.05 11.42 13.32
N ILE A 23 16.20 10.65 12.64
CA ILE A 23 16.56 9.41 11.95
C ILE A 23 17.51 9.70 10.80
N GLN A 24 17.16 10.65 9.94
CA GLN A 24 17.99 11.07 8.80
C GLN A 24 19.31 11.69 9.27
N THR A 25 19.33 12.35 10.42
CA THR A 25 20.56 13.01 10.89
C THR A 25 21.55 12.02 11.53
N HIS A 26 21.06 11.05 12.31
CA HIS A 26 21.92 10.27 13.21
C HIS A 26 21.96 8.77 12.92
N ILE A 27 20.93 8.20 12.28
CA ILE A 27 20.78 6.76 12.13
C ILE A 27 20.91 6.33 10.67
N PHE A 28 20.13 6.94 9.76
CA PHE A 28 20.11 6.61 8.33
C PHE A 28 20.24 7.87 7.46
N PRO A 29 21.45 8.44 7.32
CA PRO A 29 21.69 9.59 6.44
C PRO A 29 21.27 9.32 5.00
N GLY A 30 20.41 10.20 4.47
CA GLY A 30 19.84 10.08 3.12
C GLY A 30 18.69 9.09 2.99
N GLY A 31 18.25 8.46 4.08
CA GLY A 31 17.04 7.63 4.09
C GLY A 31 15.78 8.46 3.87
N CYS A 32 14.85 7.96 3.06
CA CYS A 32 13.55 8.56 2.84
C CYS A 32 12.49 7.46 2.78
N LEU A 33 11.44 7.58 3.57
CA LEU A 33 10.29 6.69 3.57
C LEU A 33 9.28 7.18 2.55
N LEU A 34 8.69 6.29 1.77
CA LEU A 34 7.57 6.64 0.90
C LEU A 34 6.25 6.48 1.64
N SER A 35 5.22 7.22 1.24
CA SER A 35 3.85 6.92 1.68
C SER A 35 3.21 5.83 0.80
N ASN A 36 2.07 5.29 1.24
CA ASN A 36 1.34 4.29 0.45
C ASN A 36 0.80 4.89 -0.86
N GLN A 37 0.33 6.14 -0.82
CA GLN A 37 -0.07 6.90 -2.01
C GLN A 37 1.11 7.09 -2.98
N GLU A 38 2.28 7.46 -2.46
CA GLU A 38 3.46 7.65 -3.30
C GLU A 38 3.94 6.32 -3.90
N LEU A 39 3.96 5.23 -3.14
CA LEU A 39 4.22 3.89 -3.66
C LEU A 39 3.30 3.57 -4.84
N ASN A 40 1.99 3.73 -4.68
CA ASN A 40 1.02 3.46 -5.75
C ASN A 40 1.25 4.35 -6.98
N THR A 41 1.57 5.63 -6.75
CA THR A 41 1.90 6.58 -7.82
C THR A 41 3.11 6.11 -8.63
N GLN A 42 4.16 5.62 -7.95
CA GLN A 42 5.36 5.12 -8.63
C GLN A 42 5.10 3.83 -9.40
N PHE A 43 4.32 2.89 -8.84
CA PHE A 43 3.91 1.69 -9.58
C PHE A 43 3.16 2.05 -10.87
N THR A 44 2.22 2.98 -10.78
CA THR A 44 1.40 3.43 -11.92
C THR A 44 2.24 4.13 -12.99
N LYS A 45 3.22 4.96 -12.58
CA LYS A 45 4.03 5.76 -13.52
C LYS A 45 5.19 5.00 -14.14
N GLN A 46 5.77 4.05 -13.39
CA GLN A 46 7.06 3.43 -13.75
C GLN A 46 6.92 1.99 -14.23
N THR A 47 5.76 1.36 -14.06
CA THR A 47 5.58 -0.07 -14.36
C THR A 47 4.22 -0.34 -14.99
N ASP A 48 4.07 -1.51 -15.60
CA ASP A 48 2.78 -2.08 -16.03
C ASP A 48 2.15 -2.98 -14.95
N MET A 49 2.78 -3.10 -13.78
CA MET A 49 2.32 -4.00 -12.73
C MET A 49 1.12 -3.45 -11.96
N VAL A 50 0.22 -4.35 -11.59
CA VAL A 50 -0.97 -4.06 -10.77
C VAL A 50 -0.71 -4.52 -9.34
N ILE A 51 -0.85 -3.62 -8.38
CA ILE A 51 -0.84 -3.95 -6.96
C ILE A 51 -2.08 -4.78 -6.65
N LYS A 52 -1.89 -6.00 -6.13
CA LYS A 52 -2.98 -6.94 -5.80
C LYS A 52 -3.27 -6.99 -4.32
N GLN A 53 -2.25 -6.86 -3.48
CA GLN A 53 -2.38 -6.93 -2.03
C GLN A 53 -1.40 -5.97 -1.38
N LEU A 54 -1.82 -5.39 -0.27
CA LEU A 54 -0.98 -4.63 0.64
C LEU A 54 -1.35 -5.08 2.05
N HIS A 55 -0.37 -5.63 2.77
CA HIS A 55 -0.53 -6.07 4.14
C HIS A 55 0.34 -5.19 5.04
N ASP A 56 -0.21 -4.74 6.17
CA ASP A 56 0.49 -3.87 7.13
C ASP A 56 0.89 -4.69 8.37
N TYR A 57 2.17 -4.63 8.74
CA TYR A 57 2.77 -5.26 9.91
C TYR A 57 3.30 -4.22 10.92
N GLY A 58 2.85 -2.96 10.86
CA GLY A 58 3.33 -1.84 11.67
C GLY A 58 3.31 -2.13 13.17
N PHE A 59 2.22 -2.72 13.67
CA PHE A 59 2.08 -3.06 15.08
C PHE A 59 3.05 -4.17 15.51
N ASP A 60 3.26 -5.19 14.67
CA ASP A 60 4.24 -6.25 14.92
C ASP A 60 5.68 -5.70 14.94
N TYR A 61 5.94 -4.67 14.12
CA TYR A 61 7.25 -4.02 14.09
C TYR A 61 7.52 -3.18 15.35
N ALA A 62 6.50 -2.58 15.96
CA ALA A 62 6.64 -1.95 17.28
C ALA A 62 7.10 -2.98 18.33
N HIS A 63 6.49 -4.17 18.36
CA HIS A 63 6.94 -5.25 19.24
C HIS A 63 8.36 -5.70 18.96
N THR A 64 8.72 -5.80 17.68
CA THR A 64 10.08 -6.14 17.25
C THR A 64 11.10 -5.15 17.80
N LEU A 65 10.84 -3.84 17.69
CA LEU A 65 11.72 -2.78 18.20
C LEU A 65 11.86 -2.83 19.73
N ARG A 66 10.77 -3.10 20.44
CA ARG A 66 10.79 -3.28 21.90
C ARG A 66 11.66 -4.45 22.32
N ASP A 67 11.54 -5.58 21.62
CA ASP A 67 12.30 -6.79 21.93
C ASP A 67 13.79 -6.61 21.59
N TRP A 68 14.09 -5.93 20.48
CA TRP A 68 15.46 -5.55 20.11
C TRP A 68 16.07 -4.60 21.13
N ARG A 69 15.32 -3.60 21.60
CA ARG A 69 15.76 -2.70 22.67
C ARG A 69 16.12 -3.46 23.93
N ALA A 70 15.25 -4.37 24.37
CA ALA A 70 15.49 -5.17 25.57
C ALA A 70 16.76 -6.02 25.43
N ALA A 71 16.95 -6.67 24.27
CA ALA A 71 18.14 -7.45 23.98
C ALA A 71 19.41 -6.58 23.94
N PHE A 72 19.36 -5.42 23.30
CA PHE A 72 20.47 -4.47 23.23
C PHE A 72 20.89 -3.99 24.63
N MET A 73 19.93 -3.58 25.46
CA MET A 73 20.20 -3.08 26.81
C MET A 73 20.70 -4.17 27.76
N ALA A 74 20.29 -5.42 27.57
CA ALA A 74 20.83 -6.56 28.31
C ALA A 74 22.33 -6.80 28.02
N GLN A 75 22.81 -6.40 26.83
CA GLN A 75 24.21 -6.54 26.41
C GLN A 75 25.05 -5.27 26.61
N ARG A 76 24.54 -4.24 27.31
CA ARG A 76 25.20 -2.93 27.44
C ARG A 76 26.66 -3.00 27.90
N GLU A 77 26.99 -3.89 28.84
CA GLU A 77 28.35 -4.01 29.37
C GLU A 77 29.30 -4.64 28.35
N GLU A 78 28.80 -5.54 27.51
CA GLU A 78 29.57 -6.09 26.38
C GLU A 78 29.77 -5.04 25.30
N ILE A 79 28.72 -4.27 24.96
CA ILE A 79 28.81 -3.16 24.01
C ILE A 79 29.88 -2.15 24.45
N LYS A 80 29.95 -1.84 25.75
CA LYS A 80 31.04 -1.02 26.32
C LYS A 80 32.42 -1.64 26.14
N ARG A 81 32.55 -2.95 26.39
CA ARG A 81 33.82 -3.68 26.19
C ARG A 81 34.28 -3.68 24.73
N LEU A 82 33.35 -3.61 23.77
CA LEU A 82 33.65 -3.46 22.34
C LEU A 82 34.14 -2.04 21.96
N GLY A 83 34.17 -1.10 22.91
CA GLY A 83 34.69 0.25 22.70
C GLY A 83 33.62 1.30 22.39
N TYR A 84 32.34 0.95 22.46
CA TYR A 84 31.24 1.91 22.32
C TYR A 84 30.96 2.62 23.65
N ASP A 85 30.77 3.94 23.58
CA ASP A 85 30.58 4.75 24.77
C ASP A 85 29.11 4.83 25.21
N ASP A 86 28.87 5.49 26.35
CA ASP A 86 27.51 5.71 26.86
C ASP A 86 26.67 6.60 25.93
N ALA A 87 27.29 7.45 25.09
CA ALA A 87 26.57 8.27 24.14
C ALA A 87 25.96 7.42 23.01
N PHE A 88 26.73 6.48 22.48
CA PHE A 88 26.26 5.48 21.52
C PHE A 88 25.10 4.67 22.06
N ILE A 89 25.21 4.17 23.30
CA ILE A 89 24.16 3.36 23.92
C ILE A 89 22.87 4.17 24.09
N ARG A 90 22.97 5.43 24.56
CA ARG A 90 21.80 6.32 24.67
C ARG A 90 21.18 6.63 23.31
N LEU A 91 21.99 6.83 22.27
CA LEU A 91 21.51 7.08 20.92
C LEU A 91 20.64 5.92 20.42
N TRP A 92 21.11 4.68 20.58
CA TRP A 92 20.38 3.49 20.16
C TRP A 92 19.16 3.20 21.02
N ASP A 93 19.24 3.40 22.34
CA ASP A 93 18.07 3.29 23.23
C ASP A 93 16.97 4.27 22.82
N PHE A 94 17.35 5.52 22.51
CA PHE A 94 16.43 6.52 22.00
C PHE A 94 15.86 6.15 20.62
N TYR A 95 16.69 5.69 19.69
CA TYR A 95 16.24 5.22 18.37
C TYR A 95 15.15 4.15 18.48
N PHE A 96 15.36 3.11 19.30
CA PHE A 96 14.36 2.05 19.46
C PHE A 96 13.03 2.59 20.01
N CYS A 97 13.08 3.40 21.07
CA CYS A 97 11.88 4.00 21.65
C CYS A 97 11.14 4.92 20.67
N TYR A 98 11.91 5.75 19.95
CA TYR A 98 11.38 6.72 19.00
C TYR A 98 10.64 6.00 17.86
N CYS A 99 11.25 4.97 17.27
CA CYS A 99 10.61 4.20 16.22
C CYS A 99 9.44 3.36 16.74
N GLU A 100 9.56 2.74 17.92
CA GLU A 100 8.44 2.00 18.55
C GLU A 100 7.21 2.89 18.68
N GLY A 101 7.38 4.10 19.22
CA GLY A 101 6.31 5.10 19.30
C GLY A 101 5.76 5.49 17.93
N GLY A 102 6.63 5.72 16.94
CA GLY A 102 6.22 6.05 15.57
C GLY A 102 5.32 4.98 14.93
N PHE A 103 5.61 3.70 15.16
CA PHE A 103 4.79 2.58 14.69
C PHE A 103 3.48 2.45 15.48
N LEU A 104 3.51 2.58 16.82
CA LEU A 104 2.31 2.51 17.66
C LEU A 104 1.29 3.61 17.32
N GLU A 105 1.79 4.82 17.07
CA GLU A 105 1.00 5.99 16.68
C GLU A 105 0.65 6.04 15.18
N ARG A 106 1.05 5.03 14.40
CA ARG A 106 0.80 4.93 12.94
C ARG A 106 1.33 6.12 12.13
N THR A 107 2.35 6.81 12.64
CA THR A 107 3.08 7.83 11.86
C THR A 107 3.96 7.16 10.82
N ILE A 108 4.56 6.03 11.19
CA ILE A 108 5.25 5.12 10.28
C ILE A 108 4.58 3.74 10.30
N GLY A 109 4.64 3.04 9.17
CA GLY A 109 4.11 1.69 9.00
C GLY A 109 5.15 0.79 8.34
N VAL A 110 4.87 -0.50 8.24
CA VAL A 110 5.67 -1.41 7.42
C VAL A 110 4.72 -2.29 6.64
N VAL A 111 4.84 -2.24 5.32
CA VAL A 111 3.90 -2.92 4.44
C VAL A 111 4.61 -3.95 3.60
N GLN A 112 3.94 -5.08 3.36
CA GLN A 112 4.29 -6.02 2.32
C GLN A 112 3.27 -5.91 1.19
N LEU A 113 3.75 -5.47 0.04
CA LEU A 113 2.99 -5.26 -1.17
C LEU A 113 3.26 -6.39 -2.16
N THR A 114 2.21 -6.96 -2.72
CA THR A 114 2.28 -7.92 -3.83
C THR A 114 1.74 -7.26 -5.09
N ALA A 115 2.54 -7.24 -6.15
CA ALA A 115 2.16 -6.74 -7.46
C ALA A 115 2.40 -7.79 -8.54
N VAL A 116 1.54 -7.80 -9.56
CA VAL A 116 1.58 -8.78 -10.66
C VAL A 116 1.57 -8.07 -12.00
N LYS A 117 2.14 -8.69 -13.04
CA LYS A 117 2.00 -8.17 -14.40
C LYS A 117 0.57 -8.35 -14.94
N PRO A 118 0.14 -7.57 -15.94
CA PRO A 118 -1.21 -7.67 -16.49
C PRO A 118 -1.57 -9.06 -17.04
N ASP A 119 -0.57 -9.80 -17.52
CA ASP A 119 -0.69 -11.15 -18.08
C ASP A 119 -0.68 -12.27 -17.01
N ASN A 120 -0.53 -11.91 -15.73
CA ASN A 120 -0.62 -12.86 -14.62
C ASN A 120 -2.10 -13.18 -14.32
N ILE A 121 -2.70 -13.96 -15.22
CA ILE A 121 -4.07 -14.47 -15.11
C ILE A 121 -4.07 -15.59 -14.06
N ASP A 122 -4.95 -15.48 -13.07
CA ASP A 122 -5.18 -16.54 -12.10
C ASP A 122 -6.01 -17.67 -12.74
N VAL A 123 -5.31 -18.51 -13.51
CA VAL A 123 -5.89 -19.69 -14.17
C VAL A 123 -6.51 -20.68 -13.18
N MET A 124 -6.16 -20.62 -11.89
CA MET A 124 -6.72 -21.51 -10.87
C MET A 124 -8.10 -21.07 -10.39
N HIS A 125 -8.45 -19.77 -10.51
CA HIS A 125 -9.82 -19.30 -10.26
C HIS A 125 -10.79 -19.58 -11.41
N PHE A 126 -10.28 -19.96 -12.58
CA PHE A 126 -11.07 -20.34 -13.75
C PHE A 126 -11.10 -21.85 -14.01
N SER A 127 -10.54 -22.68 -13.11
CA SER A 127 -10.60 -24.14 -13.27
C SER A 127 -12.01 -24.72 -13.12
N ASP A 128 -12.94 -23.96 -12.56
CA ASP A 128 -14.37 -24.31 -12.48
C ASP A 128 -15.13 -24.01 -13.78
N LEU A 129 -14.51 -23.33 -14.75
CA LEU A 129 -14.99 -23.37 -16.14
C LEU A 129 -14.57 -24.72 -16.71
N SER A 130 -15.45 -25.70 -16.49
CA SER A 130 -15.34 -27.04 -17.06
C SER A 130 -14.88 -26.99 -18.51
N SER A 131 -13.95 -27.88 -18.86
CA SER A 131 -13.32 -28.07 -20.17
C SER A 131 -14.27 -28.39 -21.34
N HIS A 132 -15.57 -28.10 -21.20
CA HIS A 132 -16.59 -28.31 -22.21
C HIS A 132 -16.87 -27.10 -23.11
N ASP A 133 -16.40 -25.91 -22.77
CA ASP A 133 -16.59 -24.71 -23.61
C ASP A 133 -15.24 -24.05 -23.90
N THR A 134 -14.35 -24.74 -24.61
CA THR A 134 -13.26 -24.03 -25.29
C THR A 134 -13.88 -23.29 -26.48
N LEU A 135 -14.24 -22.02 -26.27
CA LEU A 135 -14.65 -21.16 -27.36
C LEU A 135 -13.54 -21.14 -28.39
N THR A 136 -13.87 -21.51 -29.63
CA THR A 136 -12.94 -21.37 -30.76
C THR A 136 -12.49 -19.90 -30.88
N ASP A 137 -11.32 -19.64 -31.47
CA ASP A 137 -10.79 -18.27 -31.64
C ASP A 137 -11.81 -17.31 -32.30
N GLU A 138 -12.68 -17.85 -33.16
CA GLU A 138 -13.77 -17.13 -33.79
C GLU A 138 -14.90 -16.75 -32.81
N GLN A 139 -15.24 -17.65 -31.89
CA GLN A 139 -16.25 -17.41 -30.86
C GLN A 139 -15.75 -16.45 -29.78
N SER A 140 -14.47 -16.54 -29.41
CA SER A 140 -13.82 -15.59 -28.49
C SER A 140 -13.78 -14.18 -29.09
N SER A 141 -13.45 -14.05 -30.38
CA SER A 141 -13.44 -12.76 -31.09
C SER A 141 -14.84 -12.14 -31.19
N ARG A 142 -15.89 -12.95 -31.43
CA ARG A 142 -17.28 -12.47 -31.45
C ARG A 142 -17.76 -12.06 -30.07
N LEU A 143 -17.46 -12.81 -29.02
CA LEU A 143 -17.84 -12.48 -27.65
C LEU A 143 -17.21 -11.14 -27.19
N ILE A 144 -15.93 -10.92 -27.50
CA ILE A 144 -15.25 -9.65 -27.22
C ILE A 144 -15.92 -8.50 -27.99
N HIS A 145 -16.23 -8.70 -29.28
CA HIS A 145 -16.90 -7.69 -30.10
C HIS A 145 -18.31 -7.35 -29.59
N ASP A 146 -19.09 -8.34 -29.14
CA ASP A 146 -20.44 -8.14 -28.61
C ASP A 146 -20.42 -7.47 -27.23
N ILE A 147 -19.45 -7.78 -26.38
CA ILE A 147 -19.24 -7.08 -25.10
C ILE A 147 -18.88 -5.61 -25.35
N MET A 148 -18.01 -5.33 -26.32
CA MET A 148 -17.61 -3.95 -26.64
C MET A 148 -18.76 -3.13 -27.26
N ASN A 149 -19.64 -3.75 -28.04
CA ASN A 149 -20.75 -3.04 -28.72
C ASN A 149 -22.05 -3.00 -27.91
N SER A 150 -22.26 -3.88 -26.93
CA SER A 150 -23.45 -3.86 -26.06
C SER A 150 -23.53 -2.62 -25.17
N HIS A 151 -22.40 -1.93 -24.94
CA HIS A 151 -22.34 -0.66 -24.22
C HIS A 151 -22.77 0.57 -25.05
N GLU A 152 -22.90 0.48 -26.37
CA GLU A 152 -23.32 1.61 -27.22
C GLU A 152 -24.85 1.72 -27.36
N SER A 153 -25.59 0.63 -27.19
CA SER A 153 -27.07 0.61 -27.34
C SER A 153 -27.86 1.02 -26.09
N GLY A 154 -27.19 1.34 -24.97
CA GLY A 154 -27.84 1.68 -23.69
C GLY A 154 -28.20 3.15 -23.46
N ASN A 155 -27.86 4.07 -24.38
CA ASN A 155 -28.01 5.52 -24.14
C ASN A 155 -28.97 6.25 -25.10
N ALA A 156 -29.95 5.53 -25.69
CA ALA A 156 -30.93 6.11 -26.59
C ALA A 156 -32.37 5.74 -26.19
N ASN A 157 -32.78 6.08 -24.97
CA ASN A 157 -34.20 6.30 -24.65
C ASN A 157 -34.36 7.04 -23.33
N ASN A 158 -34.25 8.36 -23.38
CA ASN A 158 -34.97 9.25 -22.46
C ASN A 158 -35.31 10.52 -23.24
N GLY A 159 -36.50 10.51 -23.84
CA GLY A 159 -37.09 11.61 -24.59
C GLY A 159 -38.61 11.50 -24.60
N ASP A 160 -39.23 12.26 -23.69
CA ASP A 160 -40.56 12.87 -23.72
C ASP A 160 -41.86 12.03 -23.76
N GLY A 161 -42.71 12.28 -22.75
CA GLY A 161 -44.08 12.74 -23.06
C GLY A 161 -45.19 12.47 -22.04
N GLN A 162 -45.62 13.56 -21.38
CA GLN A 162 -47.00 13.94 -20.98
C GLN A 162 -47.57 13.59 -19.59
N ASP A 163 -47.46 14.59 -18.70
CA ASP A 163 -48.54 15.42 -18.14
C ASP A 163 -49.94 14.80 -17.91
N ALA A 164 -50.33 14.70 -16.63
CA ALA A 164 -51.57 15.29 -16.11
C ALA A 164 -51.70 15.06 -14.59
N SER A 165 -51.71 16.14 -13.81
CA SER A 165 -52.86 16.53 -12.96
C SER A 165 -52.44 17.48 -11.83
N LYS A 166 -53.06 18.65 -11.87
CA LYS A 166 -52.99 19.73 -10.90
C LYS A 166 -53.51 19.29 -9.51
N ARG A 167 -52.83 19.74 -8.44
CA ARG A 167 -53.48 20.47 -7.33
C ARG A 167 -52.48 21.11 -6.36
N ASN A 168 -52.76 22.38 -6.07
CA ASN A 168 -52.26 23.28 -5.03
C ASN A 168 -51.87 22.59 -3.69
N ILE A 169 -50.90 23.17 -2.97
CA ILE A 169 -51.12 24.12 -1.85
C ILE A 169 -49.76 24.64 -1.36
N ALA A 170 -49.71 25.94 -1.09
CA ALA A 170 -48.62 26.68 -0.47
C ALA A 170 -48.45 26.36 1.02
N SER A 171 -47.21 26.35 1.51
CA SER A 171 -46.69 27.25 2.56
C SER A 171 -45.19 27.03 2.76
#